data_AF-A0A2R6CJS9-F1
#
_entry.id   AF-A0A2R6CJS9-F1
#
_cell.length_a   1.000
_cell.length_b   1.000
_cell.length_c   1.000
_cell.angle_alpha   90.00
_cell.angle_beta   90.00
_cell.angle_gamma   90.00
#
_symmetry.space_group_name_H-M   'P 1'
#
loop_
_entity.id
_entity.type
_entity.pdbx_description
1 polymer ?
#
loop_
_entity_poly.entity_id
_entity_poly.type
_entity_poly.pdbx_seq_one_letter_code
_entity_poly.pdbx_strand_id
1 'polypeptide(L)'
;MGSACCKVGRVIDKYSLGSNVVGGNLNEYLVSRWRGTGEYPETGHRPLTDWFNESLLKAVYLQHGRIPTEARIESEYEALSGEEEDKRTELLEDLRTDGIDGERLVEDFISPSTLYRHLQNCLEETKQSAADTPDENSDWERQKVSYAREVSQENAEEALRSLTNKDRITNGIDAELNVRVVLSCPDCPTRVRFETALERGYVCRDHLGGPAEDGTTDDATHTTSSVNRPSSETP
;
A
#
# COMPACT_ATOMS: atom_id res chain seq x y z
N MET A 1 -20.49 18.89 -14.16
CA MET A 1 -20.80 17.44 -14.21
C MET A 1 -19.48 16.71 -14.33
N GLY A 2 -18.78 16.52 -13.20
CA GLY A 2 -17.56 15.73 -13.18
C GLY A 2 -17.98 14.28 -13.08
N SER A 3 -17.71 13.48 -14.10
CA SER A 3 -17.93 12.05 -14.03
C SER A 3 -17.12 11.49 -12.86
N ALA A 4 -17.79 10.87 -11.89
CA ALA A 4 -17.16 10.15 -10.80
C ALA A 4 -16.05 9.23 -11.33
N CYS A 5 -14.79 9.62 -11.13
CA CYS A 5 -13.63 8.91 -11.68
C CYS A 5 -13.55 7.44 -11.23
N CYS A 6 -14.05 7.13 -10.02
CA CYS A 6 -14.14 5.76 -9.51
C CYS A 6 -15.28 5.61 -8.48
N LYS A 7 -15.34 4.47 -7.78
CA LYS A 7 -16.33 4.21 -6.72
C LYS A 7 -16.34 5.31 -5.66
N VAL A 8 -15.17 5.80 -5.22
CA VAL A 8 -15.07 6.87 -4.22
C VAL A 8 -15.81 8.12 -4.72
N GLY A 9 -15.44 8.64 -5.90
CA GLY A 9 -16.13 9.80 -6.49
C GLY A 9 -17.64 9.58 -6.63
N ARG A 10 -18.07 8.36 -7.01
CA ARG A 10 -19.48 8.02 -7.18
C ARG A 10 -20.24 8.10 -5.86
N VAL A 11 -19.63 7.59 -4.79
CA VAL A 11 -20.20 7.61 -3.43
C VAL A 11 -20.25 9.03 -2.89
N ILE A 12 -19.19 9.81 -3.10
CA ILE A 12 -19.15 11.23 -2.71
C ILE A 12 -20.31 11.99 -3.36
N ASP A 13 -20.52 11.81 -4.67
CA ASP A 13 -21.60 12.47 -5.39
C ASP A 13 -22.97 11.95 -4.97
N LYS A 14 -23.14 10.62 -4.88
CA LYS A 14 -24.41 9.96 -4.53
C LYS A 14 -24.95 10.42 -3.18
N TYR A 15 -24.07 10.56 -2.19
CA TYR A 15 -24.45 10.89 -0.82
C TYR A 15 -24.12 12.33 -0.43
N SER A 16 -23.67 13.16 -1.38
CA SER A 16 -23.30 14.55 -1.17
C SER A 16 -22.28 14.74 -0.03
N LEU A 17 -21.32 13.82 0.10
CA LEU A 17 -20.39 13.77 1.24
C LEU A 17 -19.45 15.00 1.30
N GLY A 18 -19.37 15.80 0.24
CA GLY A 18 -18.64 17.07 0.22
C GLY A 18 -19.08 18.05 1.31
N SER A 19 -20.36 18.07 1.69
CA SER A 19 -20.86 18.97 2.74
C SER A 19 -20.42 18.58 4.16
N ASN A 20 -19.86 17.38 4.34
CA ASN A 20 -19.46 16.87 5.66
C ASN A 20 -18.10 17.41 6.10
N VAL A 21 -17.36 18.09 5.23
CA VAL A 21 -16.04 18.66 5.53
C VAL A 21 -16.06 20.18 5.44
N VAL A 22 -15.26 20.81 6.31
CA VAL A 22 -15.03 22.26 6.25
C VAL A 22 -14.38 22.59 4.91
N GLY A 23 -14.99 23.50 4.14
CA GLY A 23 -14.55 23.87 2.79
C GLY A 23 -15.29 23.16 1.65
N GLY A 24 -16.14 22.16 1.93
CA GLY A 24 -17.02 21.55 0.93
C GLY A 24 -16.34 20.60 -0.06
N ASN A 25 -15.02 20.40 0.05
CA ASN A 25 -14.23 19.57 -0.84
C ASN A 25 -13.65 18.35 -0.10
N LEU A 26 -14.38 17.25 -0.17
CA LEU A 26 -13.96 16.00 0.48
C LEU A 26 -12.68 15.40 -0.12
N ASN A 27 -12.43 15.59 -1.42
CA ASN A 27 -11.19 15.08 -2.03
C ASN A 27 -9.95 15.78 -1.45
N GLU A 28 -10.00 17.10 -1.30
CA GLU A 28 -8.92 17.89 -0.70
C GLU A 28 -8.71 17.53 0.78
N TYR A 29 -9.80 17.27 1.52
CA TYR A 29 -9.73 16.78 2.90
C TYR A 29 -9.02 15.42 2.98
N LEU A 30 -9.41 14.45 2.13
CA LEU A 30 -8.80 13.13 2.09
C LEU A 30 -7.30 13.21 1.81
N VAL A 31 -6.89 14.05 0.86
CA VAL A 31 -5.48 14.26 0.52
C VAL A 31 -4.71 14.89 1.67
N SER A 32 -5.30 15.89 2.34
CA SER A 32 -4.66 16.60 3.45
C SER A 32 -4.43 15.69 4.65
N ARG A 33 -5.43 14.91 5.05
CA ARG A 33 -5.31 13.86 6.08
C ARG A 33 -4.29 12.80 5.70
N TRP A 34 -4.31 12.37 4.45
CA TRP A 34 -3.39 11.32 3.98
C TRP A 34 -1.93 11.77 4.00
N ARG A 35 -1.65 13.00 3.58
CA ARG A 35 -0.29 13.56 3.56
C ARG A 35 0.15 14.17 4.90
N GLY A 36 -0.79 14.43 5.81
CA GLY A 36 -0.49 15.16 7.04
C GLY A 36 -0.16 16.63 6.80
N THR A 37 -0.85 17.26 5.85
CA THR A 37 -0.63 18.68 5.50
C THR A 37 -1.64 19.60 6.17
N GLY A 38 -1.23 20.83 6.45
CA GLY A 38 -2.07 21.83 7.12
C GLY A 38 -2.17 21.54 8.62
N GLU A 39 -3.40 21.43 9.13
CA GLU A 39 -3.69 21.18 10.56
C GLU A 39 -3.88 19.69 10.89
N TYR A 40 -3.81 18.80 9.88
CA TYR A 40 -4.10 17.38 10.04
C TYR A 40 -2.83 16.55 10.22
N PRO A 41 -2.79 15.60 11.17
CA PRO A 41 -1.70 14.63 11.23
C PRO A 41 -1.80 13.65 10.05
N GLU A 42 -0.65 13.08 9.69
CA GLU A 42 -0.59 12.02 8.69
C GLU A 42 -1.45 10.83 9.11
N THR A 43 -2.29 10.35 8.17
CA THR A 43 -3.24 9.26 8.41
C THR A 43 -3.05 8.15 7.37
N GLY A 44 -2.88 6.91 7.83
CA GLY A 44 -2.81 5.74 6.96
C GLY A 44 -4.14 5.46 6.22
N HIS A 45 -4.08 4.67 5.14
CA HIS A 45 -5.25 4.42 4.30
C HIS A 45 -6.40 3.71 5.03
N ARG A 46 -6.08 2.82 5.98
CA ARG A 46 -7.08 2.08 6.77
C ARG A 46 -7.92 3.02 7.65
N PRO A 47 -7.34 3.77 8.61
CA PRO A 47 -8.11 4.75 9.39
C PRO A 47 -8.83 5.79 8.53
N LEU A 48 -8.25 6.18 7.40
CA LEU A 48 -8.90 7.14 6.49
C LEU A 48 -10.08 6.53 5.73
N THR A 49 -10.04 5.21 5.47
CA THR A 49 -11.13 4.45 4.87
C THR A 49 -12.27 4.27 5.86
N ASP A 50 -11.96 3.92 7.10
CA ASP A 50 -12.97 3.79 8.16
C ASP A 50 -13.69 5.12 8.36
N TRP A 51 -12.94 6.21 8.50
CA TRP A 51 -13.51 7.55 8.57
C TRP A 51 -14.40 7.90 7.37
N PHE A 52 -14.02 7.49 6.15
CA PHE A 52 -14.83 7.71 4.95
C PHE A 52 -16.15 6.93 4.99
N ASN A 53 -16.09 5.64 5.34
CA ASN A 53 -17.27 4.77 5.41
C ASN A 53 -18.20 5.17 6.55
N GLU A 54 -17.66 5.58 7.70
CA GLU A 54 -18.41 6.16 8.82
C GLU A 54 -19.08 7.48 8.42
N SER A 55 -18.37 8.34 7.68
CA SER A 55 -18.94 9.60 7.15
C SER A 55 -20.10 9.34 6.18
N LEU A 56 -20.03 8.25 5.40
CA LEU A 56 -21.11 7.77 4.56
C LEU A 56 -22.31 7.28 5.40
N LEU A 57 -22.08 6.40 6.39
CA LEU A 57 -23.11 5.90 7.29
C LEU A 57 -23.84 7.06 8.00
N LYS A 58 -23.08 8.02 8.51
CA LYS A 58 -23.57 9.24 9.14
C LYS A 58 -24.44 10.08 8.20
N ALA A 59 -24.02 10.25 6.94
CA ALA A 59 -24.80 10.99 5.96
C ALA A 59 -26.15 10.33 5.69
N VAL A 60 -26.18 8.99 5.58
CA VAL A 60 -27.42 8.23 5.39
C VAL A 60 -28.33 8.35 6.61
N TYR A 61 -27.79 8.28 7.82
CA TYR A 61 -28.58 8.42 9.04
C TYR A 61 -29.24 9.78 9.13
N LEU A 62 -28.50 10.86 8.84
CA LEU A 62 -29.06 12.21 8.81
C LEU A 62 -30.17 12.36 7.76
N GLN A 63 -30.02 11.75 6.58
CA GLN A 63 -31.04 11.79 5.53
C GLN A 63 -32.34 11.09 5.94
N HIS A 64 -32.25 10.07 6.78
CA HIS A 64 -33.39 9.29 7.28
C HIS A 64 -33.87 9.73 8.66
N GLY A 65 -33.31 10.81 9.23
CA GLY A 65 -33.71 11.31 10.55
C GLY A 65 -33.24 10.44 11.73
N ARG A 66 -32.32 9.50 11.50
CA ARG A 66 -31.67 8.69 12.55
C ARG A 66 -30.53 9.50 13.16
N ILE A 67 -30.42 9.50 14.50
CA ILE A 67 -29.42 10.30 15.22
C ILE A 67 -28.04 9.60 15.13
N PRO A 68 -27.01 10.22 14.50
CA PRO A 68 -25.70 9.61 14.34
C PRO A 68 -24.73 10.07 15.44
N THR A 69 -24.80 9.47 16.61
CA THR A 69 -23.76 9.66 17.63
C THR A 69 -22.48 8.94 17.21
N GLU A 70 -21.32 9.47 17.60
CA GLU A 70 -20.03 8.88 17.21
C GLU A 70 -19.92 7.40 17.60
N ALA A 71 -20.20 7.09 18.87
CA ALA A 71 -20.18 5.72 19.39
C ALA A 71 -21.15 4.77 18.66
N ARG A 72 -22.28 5.30 18.16
CA ARG A 72 -23.24 4.51 17.38
C ARG A 72 -22.69 4.24 15.98
N ILE A 73 -22.18 5.26 15.31
CA ILE A 73 -21.63 5.14 13.96
C ILE A 73 -20.45 4.17 13.94
N GLU A 74 -19.52 4.29 14.88
CA GLU A 74 -18.38 3.38 15.02
C GLU A 74 -18.85 1.92 15.23
N SER A 75 -19.72 1.70 16.22
CA SER A 75 -20.22 0.35 16.55
C SER A 75 -21.05 -0.27 15.43
N GLU A 76 -21.90 0.51 14.76
CA GLU A 76 -22.76 0.01 13.69
C GLU A 76 -21.99 -0.15 12.37
N TYR A 77 -20.97 0.67 12.10
CA TYR A 77 -20.04 0.46 10.99
C TYR A 77 -19.25 -0.84 11.18
N GLU A 78 -18.73 -1.09 12.39
CA GLU A 78 -18.04 -2.35 12.72
C GLU A 78 -18.96 -3.55 12.52
N ALA A 79 -20.22 -3.48 12.97
CA ALA A 79 -21.19 -4.55 12.77
C ALA A 79 -21.54 -4.78 11.28
N LEU A 80 -21.60 -3.72 10.47
CA LEU A 80 -21.91 -3.83 9.03
C LEU A 80 -20.72 -4.33 8.18
N SER A 81 -19.50 -3.99 8.59
CA SER A 81 -18.26 -4.30 7.86
C SER A 81 -17.52 -5.54 8.40
N GLY A 82 -17.87 -6.01 9.59
CA GLY A 82 -17.26 -7.14 10.27
C GLY A 82 -17.77 -8.51 9.80
N GLU A 83 -17.25 -9.56 10.43
CA GLU A 83 -17.52 -10.97 10.09
C GLU A 83 -18.68 -11.60 10.89
N GLU A 84 -19.21 -10.90 11.90
CA GLU A 84 -20.31 -11.40 12.74
C GLU A 84 -21.66 -11.31 12.01
N GLU A 85 -21.99 -12.35 11.23
CA GLU A 85 -23.20 -12.37 10.39
C GLU A 85 -24.49 -12.11 11.18
N ASP A 86 -24.63 -12.65 12.40
CA ASP A 86 -25.82 -12.45 13.23
C ASP A 86 -26.04 -10.97 13.57
N LYS A 87 -24.97 -10.27 14.01
CA LYS A 87 -25.02 -8.82 14.30
C LYS A 87 -25.32 -8.01 13.05
N ARG A 88 -24.72 -8.39 11.92
CA ARG A 88 -24.94 -7.72 10.65
C ARG A 88 -26.40 -7.86 10.22
N THR A 89 -26.96 -9.07 10.27
CA THR A 89 -28.36 -9.33 9.88
C THR A 89 -29.35 -8.59 10.78
N GLU A 90 -29.12 -8.58 12.10
CA GLU A 90 -29.96 -7.81 13.04
C GLU A 90 -29.97 -6.32 12.69
N LEU A 91 -28.79 -5.74 12.46
CA LEU A 91 -28.67 -4.33 12.12
C LEU A 91 -29.27 -3.99 10.74
N LEU A 92 -29.15 -4.87 9.75
CA LEU A 92 -29.78 -4.68 8.44
C LEU A 92 -31.32 -4.60 8.55
N GLU A 93 -31.93 -5.45 9.37
CA GLU A 93 -33.39 -5.39 9.62
C GLU A 93 -33.82 -4.13 10.38
N ASP A 94 -33.01 -3.68 11.34
CA ASP A 94 -33.23 -2.41 12.06
C ASP A 94 -33.16 -1.21 11.10
N LEU A 95 -32.14 -1.17 10.24
CA LEU A 95 -31.99 -0.15 9.19
C LEU A 95 -33.18 -0.13 8.22
N ARG A 96 -33.64 -1.31 7.81
CA ARG A 96 -34.80 -1.45 6.93
C ARG A 96 -36.07 -0.86 7.54
N THR A 97 -36.22 -0.96 8.86
CA THR A 97 -37.35 -0.37 9.60
C THR A 97 -37.33 1.16 9.55
N ASP A 98 -36.14 1.75 9.53
CA ASP A 98 -35.92 3.21 9.34
C ASP A 98 -35.94 3.63 7.86
N GLY A 99 -36.27 2.70 6.96
CA GLY A 99 -36.33 2.92 5.51
C GLY A 99 -34.96 3.03 4.85
N ILE A 100 -33.89 2.63 5.53
CA ILE A 100 -32.52 2.61 5.02
C ILE A 100 -32.26 1.26 4.34
N ASP A 101 -31.80 1.30 3.09
CA ASP A 101 -31.31 0.12 2.35
C ASP A 101 -29.89 -0.21 2.83
N GLY A 102 -29.80 -1.04 3.87
CA GLY A 102 -28.54 -1.38 4.54
C GLY A 102 -27.61 -2.23 3.66
N GLU A 103 -28.16 -3.13 2.85
CA GLU A 103 -27.38 -3.94 1.91
C GLU A 103 -26.69 -3.05 0.88
N ARG A 104 -27.43 -2.10 0.30
CA ARG A 104 -26.85 -1.13 -0.64
C ARG A 104 -25.83 -0.20 0.01
N LEU A 105 -26.03 0.14 1.28
CA LEU A 105 -25.06 0.94 2.03
C LEU A 105 -23.72 0.20 2.19
N VAL A 106 -23.77 -1.08 2.56
CA VAL A 106 -22.59 -1.95 2.64
C VAL A 106 -21.91 -2.09 1.29
N GLU A 107 -22.69 -2.24 0.21
CA GLU A 107 -22.15 -2.28 -1.15
C GLU A 107 -21.43 -0.98 -1.55
N ASP A 108 -21.80 0.16 -0.97
CA ASP A 108 -21.17 1.45 -1.25
C ASP A 108 -19.93 1.72 -0.38
N PHE A 109 -19.71 0.98 0.71
CA PHE A 109 -18.46 1.06 1.47
C PHE A 109 -17.25 0.74 0.60
N ILE A 110 -16.16 1.45 0.85
CA ILE A 110 -14.92 1.30 0.09
C ILE A 110 -13.89 0.50 0.89
N SER A 111 -13.01 -0.20 0.17
CA SER A 111 -11.83 -0.83 0.76
C SER A 111 -10.65 0.17 0.83
N PRO A 112 -9.64 -0.11 1.68
CA PRO A 112 -8.40 0.67 1.69
C PRO A 112 -7.72 0.75 0.32
N SER A 113 -7.74 -0.34 -0.45
CA SER A 113 -7.23 -0.40 -1.82
C SER A 113 -8.02 0.49 -2.79
N THR A 114 -9.34 0.62 -2.59
CA THR A 114 -10.20 1.50 -3.39
C THR A 114 -9.89 2.97 -3.10
N LEU A 115 -9.70 3.33 -1.82
CA LEU A 115 -9.31 4.68 -1.42
C LEU A 115 -7.94 5.05 -1.98
N TYR A 116 -6.94 4.17 -1.81
CA TYR A 116 -5.59 4.38 -2.33
C TYR A 116 -5.58 4.66 -3.84
N ARG A 117 -6.31 3.83 -4.60
CA ARG A 117 -6.45 4.01 -6.05
C ARG A 117 -7.12 5.34 -6.42
N HIS A 118 -8.09 5.80 -5.64
CA HIS A 118 -8.71 7.11 -5.86
C HIS A 118 -7.70 8.24 -5.67
N LEU A 119 -6.95 8.23 -4.56
CA LEU A 119 -5.92 9.23 -4.27
C LEU A 119 -4.89 9.31 -5.41
N GLN A 120 -4.41 8.16 -5.89
CA GLN A 120 -3.37 8.14 -6.92
C GLN A 120 -3.87 8.33 -8.35
N ASN A 121 -4.98 7.71 -8.74
CA ASN A 121 -5.38 7.65 -10.15
C ASN A 121 -6.45 8.68 -10.51
N CYS A 122 -7.23 9.14 -9.53
CA CYS A 122 -8.30 10.11 -9.76
C CYS A 122 -7.92 11.52 -9.33
N LEU A 123 -7.19 11.64 -8.22
CA LEU A 123 -6.70 12.93 -7.76
C LEU A 123 -5.27 13.21 -8.25
N GLU A 124 -4.60 12.20 -8.84
CA GLU A 124 -3.21 12.28 -9.28
C GLU A 124 -2.26 12.69 -8.13
N GLU A 125 -2.69 12.45 -6.89
CA GLU A 125 -1.93 12.80 -5.71
C GLU A 125 -1.03 11.63 -5.37
N THR A 126 0.26 11.86 -5.50
CA THR A 126 1.26 10.99 -4.90
C THR A 126 1.45 11.42 -3.46
N LYS A 127 1.74 10.51 -2.54
CA LYS A 127 2.31 10.98 -1.28
C LYS A 127 3.66 11.56 -1.69
N GLN A 128 3.79 12.89 -1.70
CA GLN A 128 5.09 13.52 -1.63
C GLN A 128 5.66 13.03 -0.31
N SER A 129 6.30 11.88 -0.39
CA SER A 129 7.19 11.42 0.65
C SER A 129 8.27 12.49 0.70
N ALA A 130 9.06 12.55 1.76
CA ALA A 130 10.28 13.34 1.80
C ALA A 130 11.34 12.91 0.71
N ALA A 131 10.90 12.27 -0.37
CA ALA A 131 11.58 11.94 -1.62
C ALA A 131 11.51 13.08 -2.66
N ASP A 132 10.45 13.91 -2.67
CA ASP A 132 10.27 14.94 -3.71
C ASP A 132 10.97 16.27 -3.39
N THR A 133 11.43 16.43 -2.14
CA THR A 133 12.56 17.27 -1.78
C THR A 133 13.70 16.32 -1.43
N PRO A 134 14.77 16.19 -2.23
CA PRO A 134 15.93 15.42 -1.80
C PRO A 134 16.61 16.20 -0.67
N ASP A 135 16.12 15.99 0.55
CA ASP A 135 16.98 16.08 1.72
C ASP A 135 17.86 14.84 1.65
N GLU A 136 19.16 15.02 1.43
CA GLU A 136 20.14 13.94 1.39
C GLU A 136 20.17 13.10 2.70
N ASN A 137 19.43 13.53 3.73
CA ASN A 137 19.25 12.86 5.02
C ASN A 137 17.91 12.10 5.18
N SER A 138 17.04 12.06 4.16
CA SER A 138 15.71 11.44 4.24
C SER A 138 15.76 9.93 3.91
N ASP A 139 15.30 9.08 4.82
CA ASP A 139 15.23 7.60 4.68
C ASP A 139 14.07 7.11 3.75
N TRP A 140 13.70 7.87 2.74
CA TRP A 140 12.48 7.63 1.95
C TRP A 140 12.52 6.30 1.17
N GLU A 141 13.70 5.85 0.73
CA GLU A 141 13.89 4.55 0.07
C GLU A 141 13.53 3.40 1.01
N ARG A 142 13.85 3.53 2.31
CA ARG A 142 13.46 2.54 3.35
C ARG A 142 11.96 2.48 3.49
N GLN A 143 11.30 3.64 3.51
CA GLN A 143 9.86 3.72 3.68
C GLN A 143 9.09 3.13 2.50
N LYS A 144 9.54 3.32 1.26
CA LYS A 144 8.92 2.66 0.09
C LYS A 144 9.03 1.13 0.17
N VAL A 145 10.19 0.60 0.57
CA VAL A 145 10.36 -0.85 0.70
C VAL A 145 9.56 -1.43 1.87
N SER A 146 9.46 -0.71 2.99
CA SER A 146 8.58 -1.08 4.11
C SER A 146 7.12 -1.14 3.67
N TYR A 147 6.65 -0.12 2.95
CA TYR A 147 5.29 -0.08 2.43
C TYR A 147 4.98 -1.24 1.47
N ALA A 148 5.88 -1.52 0.52
CA ALA A 148 5.70 -2.65 -0.41
C ALA A 148 5.65 -4.00 0.32
N ARG A 149 6.42 -4.15 1.40
CA ARG A 149 6.41 -5.33 2.26
C ARG A 149 5.09 -5.49 3.00
N GLU A 150 4.57 -4.41 3.60
CA GLU A 150 3.29 -4.41 4.30
C GLU A 150 2.15 -4.84 3.38
N VAL A 151 2.02 -4.19 2.21
CA VAL A 151 0.98 -4.53 1.22
C VAL A 151 1.12 -5.98 0.74
N SER A 152 2.35 -6.44 0.51
CA SER A 152 2.60 -7.83 0.10
C SER A 152 2.23 -8.83 1.20
N GLN A 153 2.46 -8.46 2.47
CA GLN A 153 2.07 -9.27 3.61
C GLN A 153 0.54 -9.35 3.73
N GLU A 154 -0.16 -8.22 3.67
CA GLU A 154 -1.62 -8.17 3.72
C GLU A 154 -2.26 -9.06 2.63
N ASN A 155 -1.78 -8.94 1.38
CA ASN A 155 -2.27 -9.77 0.27
C ASN A 155 -2.01 -11.26 0.51
N ALA A 156 -0.86 -11.62 1.07
CA ALA A 156 -0.53 -13.00 1.39
C ALA A 156 -1.35 -13.54 2.56
N GLU A 157 -1.66 -12.72 3.57
CA GLU A 157 -2.57 -13.09 4.66
C GLU A 157 -3.99 -13.32 4.15
N GLU A 158 -4.51 -12.44 3.28
CA GLU A 158 -5.82 -12.62 2.66
C GLU A 158 -5.89 -13.93 1.86
N ALA A 159 -4.86 -14.20 1.05
CA ALA A 159 -4.76 -15.46 0.32
C ALA A 159 -4.70 -16.67 1.27
N LEU A 160 -3.94 -16.58 2.36
CA LEU A 160 -3.80 -17.63 3.36
C LEU A 160 -5.11 -17.90 4.11
N ARG A 161 -5.84 -16.85 4.52
CA ARG A 161 -7.19 -16.95 5.08
C ARG A 161 -8.14 -17.62 4.10
N SER A 162 -8.15 -17.20 2.84
CA SER A 162 -8.97 -17.81 1.79
C SER A 162 -8.66 -19.30 1.58
N LEU A 163 -7.39 -19.68 1.62
CA LEU A 163 -6.96 -21.07 1.45
C LEU A 163 -7.26 -21.93 2.70
N THR A 164 -7.20 -21.34 3.89
CA THR A 164 -7.58 -22.02 5.13
C THR A 164 -9.08 -22.27 5.17
N ASN A 165 -9.89 -21.26 4.83
CA ASN A 165 -11.35 -21.39 4.75
C ASN A 165 -11.82 -22.41 3.70
N LYS A 166 -10.98 -22.72 2.70
CA LYS A 166 -11.22 -23.76 1.69
C LYS A 166 -10.64 -25.12 2.07
N ASP A 167 -10.17 -25.28 3.31
CA ASP A 167 -9.47 -26.48 3.82
C ASP A 167 -8.28 -26.92 2.95
N ARG A 168 -7.68 -25.98 2.20
CA ARG A 168 -6.52 -26.23 1.32
C ARG A 168 -5.20 -26.14 2.07
N ILE A 169 -5.17 -25.37 3.15
CA ILE A 169 -4.04 -25.22 4.06
C ILE A 169 -4.58 -25.38 5.48
N THR A 170 -4.13 -26.43 6.17
CA THR A 170 -4.47 -26.67 7.57
C THR A 170 -3.67 -25.73 8.47
N ASN A 171 -4.31 -25.12 9.47
CA ASN A 171 -3.69 -24.19 10.44
C ASN A 171 -3.02 -22.96 9.79
N GLY A 172 -3.50 -22.51 8.63
CA GLY A 172 -2.94 -21.32 7.97
C GLY A 172 -3.17 -20.02 8.75
N ILE A 173 -4.20 -19.96 9.58
CA ILE A 173 -4.48 -18.80 10.45
C ILE A 173 -3.43 -18.65 11.57
N ASP A 174 -2.88 -19.77 12.06
CA ASP A 174 -1.88 -19.78 13.14
C ASP A 174 -0.44 -19.67 12.61
N ALA A 175 -0.25 -19.60 11.30
CA ALA A 175 1.07 -19.58 10.68
C ALA A 175 1.72 -18.18 10.76
N GLU A 176 2.98 -18.12 11.18
CA GLU A 176 3.76 -16.88 11.13
C GLU A 176 4.14 -16.56 9.67
N LEU A 177 3.55 -15.48 9.14
CA LEU A 177 3.87 -14.99 7.81
C LEU A 177 5.00 -13.95 7.87
N ASN A 178 6.05 -14.15 7.06
CA ASN A 178 7.18 -13.23 6.99
C ASN A 178 7.55 -12.90 5.54
N VAL A 179 7.18 -11.70 5.09
CA VAL A 179 7.59 -11.18 3.78
C VAL A 179 8.95 -10.51 3.89
N ARG A 180 9.87 -10.77 2.96
CA ARG A 180 11.22 -10.17 2.93
C ARG A 180 11.58 -9.74 1.51
N VAL A 181 12.21 -8.57 1.39
CA VAL A 181 12.80 -8.11 0.14
C VAL A 181 14.28 -8.47 0.15
N VAL A 182 14.69 -9.27 -0.84
CA VAL A 182 16.05 -9.82 -0.93
C VAL A 182 16.66 -9.40 -2.26
N LEU A 183 17.84 -8.79 -2.20
CA LEU A 183 18.67 -8.45 -3.34
C LEU A 183 19.61 -9.62 -3.64
N SER A 184 19.77 -9.94 -4.92
CA SER A 184 20.71 -10.97 -5.38
C SER A 184 21.85 -10.31 -6.13
N CYS A 185 23.08 -10.75 -5.85
CA CYS A 185 24.22 -10.40 -6.69
C CYS A 185 24.07 -11.09 -8.05
N PRO A 186 24.30 -10.38 -9.17
CA PRO A 186 24.22 -11.01 -10.50
C PRO A 186 25.38 -11.96 -10.77
N ASP A 187 26.55 -11.72 -10.18
CA ASP A 187 27.80 -12.44 -10.49
C ASP A 187 28.09 -13.60 -9.54
N CYS A 188 27.37 -13.70 -8.41
CA CYS A 188 27.63 -14.74 -7.41
C CYS A 188 26.37 -15.09 -6.60
N PRO A 189 26.35 -16.20 -5.85
CA PRO A 189 25.16 -16.67 -5.14
C PRO A 189 24.80 -15.81 -3.90
N THR A 190 25.49 -14.70 -3.68
CA THR A 190 25.25 -13.81 -2.54
C THR A 190 23.86 -13.20 -2.62
N ARG A 191 23.11 -13.34 -1.52
CA ARG A 191 21.80 -12.71 -1.32
C ARG A 191 21.79 -11.94 -0.02
N VAL A 192 21.27 -10.73 -0.04
CA VAL A 192 21.22 -9.86 1.14
C VAL A 192 19.84 -9.22 1.25
N ARG A 193 19.41 -8.94 2.48
CA ARG A 193 18.19 -8.17 2.69
C ARG A 193 18.38 -6.73 2.21
N PHE A 194 17.32 -6.12 1.71
CA PHE A 194 17.36 -4.74 1.24
C PHE A 194 17.88 -3.78 2.31
N GLU A 195 17.40 -3.90 3.55
CA GLU A 195 17.80 -3.04 4.67
C GLU A 195 19.29 -3.17 4.98
N THR A 196 19.81 -4.40 4.91
CA THR A 196 21.22 -4.71 5.14
C THR A 196 22.12 -4.16 4.03
N ALA A 197 21.66 -4.20 2.78
CA ALA A 197 22.39 -3.60 1.66
C ALA A 197 22.44 -2.08 1.78
N LEU A 198 21.33 -1.47 2.18
CA LEU A 198 21.23 -0.02 2.35
C LEU A 198 22.06 0.49 3.53
N GLU A 199 22.08 -0.22 4.65
CA GLU A 199 22.96 0.10 5.79
C GLU A 199 24.46 0.06 5.43
N ARG A 200 24.85 -0.84 4.52
CA ARG A 200 26.26 -1.09 4.17
C ARG A 200 26.70 -0.36 2.91
N GLY A 201 25.76 0.12 2.10
CA GLY A 201 26.00 0.77 0.81
C GLY A 201 26.32 -0.18 -0.35
N TYR A 202 26.15 -1.50 -0.19
CA TYR A 202 26.43 -2.48 -1.24
C TYR A 202 25.67 -3.80 -1.08
N VAL A 203 25.44 -4.48 -2.22
CA VAL A 203 24.83 -5.82 -2.27
C VAL A 203 25.89 -6.92 -2.04
N CYS A 204 27.04 -6.80 -2.69
CA CYS A 204 28.16 -7.72 -2.57
C CYS A 204 29.47 -6.93 -2.56
N ARG A 205 30.37 -7.25 -1.63
CA ARG A 205 31.66 -6.57 -1.51
C ARG A 205 32.62 -6.93 -2.66
N ASP A 206 32.51 -8.16 -3.14
CA ASP A 206 33.43 -8.69 -4.15
C ASP A 206 33.09 -8.20 -5.57
N HIS A 207 31.88 -7.67 -5.77
CA HIS A 207 31.36 -7.18 -7.06
C HIS A 207 30.83 -5.74 -6.95
N LEU A 208 31.64 -4.83 -6.40
CA LEU A 208 31.31 -3.41 -6.25
C LEU A 208 31.39 -2.60 -7.56
N GLY A 209 32.00 -3.17 -8.61
CA GLY A 209 31.87 -2.69 -9.99
C GLY A 209 30.85 -3.57 -10.70
N GLY A 210 29.89 -2.95 -11.39
CA GLY A 210 28.81 -3.65 -12.10
C GLY A 210 29.31 -4.72 -13.09
N PRO A 211 28.41 -5.57 -13.62
CA PRO A 211 28.80 -6.66 -14.50
C PRO A 211 29.67 -6.08 -15.62
N ALA A 212 30.89 -6.58 -15.74
CA ALA A 212 31.74 -6.26 -16.86
C ALA A 212 30.93 -6.57 -18.13
N GLU A 213 30.60 -5.54 -18.90
CA GLU A 213 30.01 -5.74 -20.21
C GLU A 213 30.98 -6.60 -21.00
N ASP A 214 30.54 -7.82 -21.30
CA ASP A 214 31.27 -8.79 -22.11
C ASP A 214 31.24 -8.31 -23.56
N GLY A 215 32.03 -7.26 -23.82
CA GLY A 215 32.29 -6.69 -25.13
C GLY A 215 33.28 -7.57 -25.85
N THR A 216 32.76 -8.57 -26.57
CA THR A 216 33.49 -9.25 -27.62
C THR A 216 34.01 -8.21 -28.63
N THR A 217 35.32 -8.01 -28.68
CA THR A 217 36.01 -7.65 -29.91
C THR A 217 37.18 -8.60 -30.09
N ASP A 218 36.94 -9.62 -30.90
CA ASP A 218 37.96 -10.14 -31.79
C ASP A 218 38.54 -8.97 -32.59
N ASP A 219 39.80 -8.63 -32.36
CA ASP A 219 40.66 -8.14 -33.43
C ASP A 219 42.06 -8.70 -33.24
N ALA A 220 42.34 -9.75 -34.01
CA ALA A 220 43.68 -10.21 -34.25
C ALA A 220 44.29 -9.35 -35.35
N THR A 221 45.31 -8.55 -35.04
CA THR A 221 46.39 -8.32 -36.02
C THR A 221 47.76 -8.20 -35.36
N HIS A 222 48.64 -9.11 -35.78
CA HIS A 222 50.09 -9.16 -35.62
C HIS A 222 50.81 -7.80 -35.63
N THR A 223 51.95 -7.68 -34.91
CA THR A 223 53.30 -7.58 -35.50
C THR A 223 54.41 -7.55 -34.42
N THR A 224 55.10 -8.69 -34.32
CA THR A 224 56.55 -8.98 -34.12
C THR A 224 57.46 -8.21 -33.13
N SER A 225 58.31 -9.03 -32.49
CA SER A 225 59.72 -8.80 -32.09
C SER A 225 59.99 -8.16 -30.73
N SER A 226 60.46 -8.96 -29.75
CA SER A 226 61.88 -9.31 -29.67
C SER A 226 62.20 -10.23 -28.50
N VAL A 227 63.12 -11.14 -28.81
CA VAL A 227 63.80 -12.13 -27.97
C VAL A 227 64.57 -11.48 -26.81
N ASN A 228 64.46 -11.99 -25.58
CA ASN A 228 65.62 -12.49 -24.81
C ASN A 228 65.25 -13.21 -23.49
N ARG A 229 65.61 -14.49 -23.39
CA ARG A 229 66.02 -15.24 -22.17
C ARG A 229 67.57 -15.30 -22.21
N PRO A 230 68.34 -15.60 -21.14
CA PRO A 230 68.08 -16.67 -20.16
C PRO A 230 68.37 -16.29 -18.68
N SER A 231 67.68 -16.91 -17.72
CA SER A 231 68.16 -17.99 -16.82
C SER A 231 69.42 -17.70 -16.00
N SER A 232 69.30 -17.73 -14.67
CA SER A 232 70.28 -18.40 -13.80
C SER A 232 69.66 -18.73 -12.44
N GLU A 233 69.35 -20.02 -12.31
CA GLU A 233 69.20 -20.84 -11.12
C GLU A 233 70.52 -20.88 -10.29
N THR A 234 70.47 -20.72 -8.96
CA THR A 234 70.84 -21.75 -7.93
C THR A 234 72.12 -21.34 -7.16
N PRO A 235 72.39 -21.81 -5.91
CA PRO A 235 71.61 -22.68 -5.01
C PRO A 235 71.03 -22.00 -3.76
#